data_AF-A0A9D6AR02-F1
#
_entry.id   AF-A0A9D6AR02-F1
#
_cell.length_a   1.000
_cell.length_b   1.000
_cell.length_c   1.000
_cell.angle_alpha   90.00
_cell.angle_beta   90.00
_cell.angle_gamma   90.00
#
_symmetry.space_group_name_H-M   'P 1'
#
loop_
_entity.id
_entity.type
_entity.pdbx_description
1 polymer ?
#
loop_
_entity_poly.entity_id
_entity_poly.type
_entity_poly.pdbx_seq_one_letter_code
_entity_poly.pdbx_strand_id
1 'polypeptide(L)'
;MKIVTGIDRLNTPALFAASRRRIILHAAVYGTFARSRPHREGLEAALAKPGFERLDIIVLEPGNDQGWVRPFLDALRFGISTQAADDEVALSHRFMTELARRYPDKVRLHPARRLPCLPVIIADDVIIFGQYAHAGVHAPQGFWGMIRADVPTLLQWTRAGKPPPHSGDEEIAAFRLVNECARAMCACRALSPFTAQHLDHRDFPASNPT
;
A
#
# COMPACT_ATOMS: atom_id res chain seq x y z
N MET A 1 19.61 -2.85 7.02
CA MET A 1 18.60 -3.53 6.17
C MET A 1 18.54 -5.02 6.51
N LYS A 2 17.36 -5.66 6.37
CA LYS A 2 17.17 -7.12 6.47
C LYS A 2 16.47 -7.61 5.20
N ILE A 3 16.94 -8.70 4.60
CA ILE A 3 16.29 -9.38 3.47
C ILE A 3 15.97 -10.82 3.87
N VAL A 4 14.77 -11.31 3.55
CA VAL A 4 14.32 -12.67 3.87
C VAL A 4 13.57 -13.29 2.70
N THR A 5 13.49 -14.62 2.68
CA THR A 5 12.55 -15.36 1.84
C THR A 5 11.23 -15.56 2.58
N GLY A 6 10.16 -15.05 1.98
CA GLY A 6 8.81 -15.11 2.53
C GLY A 6 8.49 -14.01 3.56
N ILE A 7 7.32 -13.37 3.40
CA ILE A 7 6.87 -12.27 4.28
C ILE A 7 6.68 -12.71 5.74
N ASP A 8 6.33 -13.97 5.97
CA ASP A 8 6.08 -14.50 7.33
C ASP A 8 7.31 -14.38 8.25
N ARG A 9 8.52 -14.34 7.67
CA ARG A 9 9.79 -14.15 8.40
C ARG A 9 9.98 -12.72 8.94
N LEU A 10 9.10 -11.78 8.58
CA LEU A 10 9.11 -10.40 9.07
C LEU A 10 8.11 -10.15 10.20
N ASN A 11 7.28 -11.14 10.55
CA ASN A 11 6.30 -11.08 11.65
C ASN A 11 5.47 -9.78 11.64
N THR A 12 4.82 -9.52 10.52
CA THR A 12 3.92 -8.37 10.32
C THR A 12 2.84 -8.23 11.40
N PRO A 13 2.22 -9.31 11.95
CA PRO A 13 1.31 -9.19 13.09
C PRO A 13 1.91 -8.50 14.30
N ALA A 14 3.12 -8.89 14.72
CA ALA A 14 3.78 -8.30 15.87
C ALA A 14 4.20 -6.85 15.60
N LEU A 15 4.59 -6.53 14.37
CA LEU A 15 4.90 -5.14 13.98
C LEU A 15 3.67 -4.25 14.04
N PHE A 16 2.51 -4.73 13.58
CA PHE A 16 1.24 -4.01 13.74
C PHE A 16 0.92 -3.82 15.22
N ALA A 17 0.95 -4.90 15.99
CA ALA A 17 0.68 -4.85 17.43
C ALA A 17 1.64 -3.92 18.18
N ALA A 18 2.88 -3.73 17.70
CA ALA A 18 3.87 -2.84 18.30
C ALA A 18 3.71 -1.37 17.86
N SER A 19 3.18 -1.10 16.66
CA SER A 19 3.05 0.24 16.10
C SER A 19 2.24 1.17 17.02
N ARG A 20 2.74 2.40 17.19
CA ARG A 20 2.18 3.40 18.10
C ARG A 20 1.66 4.63 17.40
N ARG A 21 2.09 4.91 16.17
CA ARG A 21 1.77 6.15 15.45
C ARG A 21 0.97 5.88 14.21
N ARG A 22 1.51 5.08 13.29
CA ARG A 22 0.92 4.93 11.96
C ARG A 22 1.21 3.58 11.34
N ILE A 23 0.22 3.08 10.61
CA ILE A 23 0.39 1.99 9.67
C ILE A 23 -0.06 2.47 8.27
N ILE A 24 0.72 2.13 7.24
CA ILE A 24 0.31 2.29 5.83
C ILE A 24 0.39 0.91 5.16
N LEU A 25 -0.72 0.47 4.59
CA LEU A 25 -0.81 -0.77 3.84
C LEU A 25 -0.95 -0.47 2.34
N HIS A 26 0.02 -0.92 1.56
CA HIS A 26 0.03 -0.81 0.10
C HIS A 26 0.32 -2.17 -0.55
N ALA A 27 -0.61 -3.11 -0.40
CA ALA A 27 -0.59 -4.40 -1.11
C ALA A 27 -1.83 -4.60 -2.01
N ALA A 28 -2.78 -3.66 -1.99
CA ALA A 28 -4.06 -3.64 -2.71
C ALA A 28 -5.06 -4.76 -2.36
N VAL A 29 -4.61 -5.99 -2.08
CA VAL A 29 -5.43 -7.16 -1.75
C VAL A 29 -4.97 -7.77 -0.41
N TYR A 30 -5.90 -7.88 0.53
CA TYR A 30 -5.65 -8.23 1.93
C TYR A 30 -6.47 -9.44 2.42
N GLY A 31 -6.96 -10.30 1.53
CA GLY A 31 -7.77 -11.45 1.94
C GLY A 31 -6.98 -12.46 2.79
N THR A 32 -5.65 -12.55 2.65
CA THR A 32 -4.79 -13.28 3.60
C THR A 32 -4.87 -12.70 5.02
N PHE A 33 -4.90 -11.38 5.16
CA PHE A 33 -5.02 -10.73 6.47
C PHE A 33 -6.42 -10.95 7.05
N ALA A 34 -7.47 -10.87 6.21
CA ALA A 34 -8.85 -11.14 6.62
C ALA A 34 -9.01 -12.55 7.23
N ARG A 35 -8.30 -13.55 6.70
CA ARG A 35 -8.31 -14.93 7.22
C ARG A 35 -7.32 -15.17 8.37
N SER A 36 -6.35 -14.29 8.57
CA SER A 36 -5.30 -14.48 9.56
C SER A 36 -5.64 -13.79 10.89
N ARG A 37 -6.00 -14.60 11.89
CA ARG A 37 -6.27 -14.12 13.25
C ARG A 37 -5.13 -13.25 13.83
N PRO A 38 -3.84 -13.64 13.74
CA PRO A 38 -2.75 -12.80 14.21
C PRO A 38 -2.69 -11.43 13.55
N HIS A 39 -2.89 -11.34 12.23
CA HIS A 39 -2.89 -10.06 11.53
C HIS A 39 -4.04 -9.16 11.98
N ARG A 40 -5.23 -9.74 12.15
CA ARG A 40 -6.41 -9.01 12.67
C ARG A 40 -6.17 -8.48 14.08
N GLU A 41 -5.70 -9.33 14.99
CA GLU A 41 -5.41 -8.94 16.37
C GLU A 41 -4.29 -7.90 16.42
N GLY A 42 -3.26 -8.02 15.58
CA GLY A 42 -2.18 -7.03 15.51
C GLY A 42 -2.66 -5.64 15.06
N LEU A 43 -3.52 -5.58 14.04
CA LEU A 43 -4.14 -4.32 13.60
C LEU A 43 -5.06 -3.74 14.67
N GLU A 44 -5.90 -4.57 15.29
CA GLU A 44 -6.80 -4.14 16.36
C GLU A 44 -6.03 -3.64 17.59
N ALA A 45 -4.93 -4.30 17.96
CA ALA A 45 -4.06 -3.87 19.05
C ALA A 45 -3.42 -2.50 18.77
N ALA A 46 -3.00 -2.22 17.53
CA ALA A 46 -2.51 -0.89 17.14
C ALA A 46 -3.61 0.16 17.28
N LEU A 47 -4.79 -0.11 16.71
CA LEU A 47 -5.93 0.80 16.66
C LEU A 47 -6.51 1.11 18.04
N ALA A 48 -6.40 0.19 18.99
CA ALA A 48 -6.85 0.37 20.37
C ALA A 48 -5.93 1.29 21.20
N LYS A 49 -4.68 1.54 20.77
CA LYS A 49 -3.75 2.34 21.57
C LYS A 49 -4.17 3.81 21.66
N PRO A 50 -4.05 4.43 22.85
CA PRO A 50 -4.04 5.87 22.98
C PRO A 50 -2.89 6.47 22.16
N GLY A 51 -3.17 7.50 21.37
CA GLY A 51 -2.17 8.18 20.55
C GLY A 51 -1.85 7.53 19.20
N PHE A 52 -2.40 6.36 18.88
CA PHE A 52 -2.32 5.85 17.51
C PHE A 52 -3.07 6.79 16.56
N GLU A 53 -2.35 7.37 15.61
CA GLU A 53 -2.86 8.44 14.76
C GLU A 53 -3.73 7.90 13.64
N ARG A 54 -3.18 6.97 12.83
CA ARG A 54 -3.85 6.56 11.60
C ARG A 54 -3.36 5.22 11.03
N LEU A 55 -4.30 4.48 10.46
CA LEU A 55 -4.10 3.37 9.53
C LEU A 55 -4.61 3.81 8.16
N ASP A 56 -3.69 4.00 7.21
CA ASP A 56 -4.01 4.30 5.81
C ASP A 56 -3.91 3.01 4.98
N ILE A 57 -4.96 2.66 4.24
CA ILE A 57 -5.04 1.40 3.49
C ILE A 57 -5.33 1.73 2.02
N ILE A 58 -4.41 1.36 1.14
CA ILE A 58 -4.64 1.40 -0.30
C ILE A 58 -5.26 0.07 -0.72
N VAL A 59 -6.49 0.10 -1.22
CA VAL A 59 -7.33 -1.10 -1.42
C VAL A 59 -7.90 -1.16 -2.83
N LEU A 60 -7.85 -2.34 -3.45
CA LEU A 60 -8.56 -2.60 -4.70
C LEU A 60 -10.05 -2.82 -4.41
N GLU A 61 -10.90 -2.06 -5.12
CA GLU A 61 -12.36 -2.18 -5.01
C GLU A 61 -12.88 -3.33 -5.89
N PRO A 62 -13.90 -4.08 -5.46
CA PRO A 62 -14.58 -5.05 -6.31
C PRO A 62 -15.16 -4.37 -7.55
N GLY A 63 -15.07 -5.03 -8.71
CA GLY A 63 -15.60 -4.50 -9.97
C GLY A 63 -14.81 -3.33 -10.56
N ASN A 64 -13.60 -3.04 -10.06
CA ASN A 64 -12.71 -2.06 -10.67
C ASN A 64 -12.32 -2.50 -12.09
N ASP A 65 -12.66 -1.68 -13.07
CA ASP A 65 -12.56 -1.95 -14.51
C ASP A 65 -11.28 -1.41 -15.16
N GLN A 66 -10.36 -0.86 -14.36
CA GLN A 66 -9.09 -0.33 -14.86
C GLN A 66 -8.30 -1.45 -15.55
N GLY A 67 -7.79 -1.18 -16.76
CA GLY A 67 -7.14 -2.20 -17.61
C GLY A 67 -5.90 -2.88 -16.99
N TRP A 68 -5.32 -2.31 -15.95
CA TRP A 68 -4.18 -2.91 -15.23
C TRP A 68 -4.59 -3.96 -14.18
N VAL A 69 -5.86 -3.98 -13.76
CA VAL A 69 -6.32 -4.82 -12.63
C VAL A 69 -6.15 -6.29 -12.91
N ARG A 70 -6.56 -6.75 -14.10
CA ARG A 70 -6.48 -8.17 -14.44
C ARG A 70 -5.03 -8.67 -14.54
N PRO A 71 -4.14 -8.03 -15.32
CA PRO A 71 -2.71 -8.39 -15.31
C PRO A 71 -2.06 -8.37 -13.92
N PHE A 72 -2.46 -7.42 -13.06
CA PHE A 72 -1.97 -7.32 -11.70
C PHE A 72 -2.41 -8.50 -10.82
N LEU A 73 -3.68 -8.89 -10.87
CA LEU A 73 -4.18 -10.03 -10.11
C LEU A 73 -3.53 -11.35 -10.57
N ASP A 74 -3.30 -11.50 -11.87
CA ASP A 74 -2.60 -12.66 -12.43
C ASP A 74 -1.13 -12.71 -11.97
N ALA A 75 -0.46 -11.57 -11.80
CA ALA A 75 0.89 -11.48 -11.22
C ALA A 75 0.92 -11.74 -9.70
N LEU A 76 -0.16 -11.44 -8.99
CA LEU A 76 -0.27 -11.73 -7.55
C LEU A 76 -0.45 -13.22 -7.27
N ARG A 77 -1.29 -13.88 -8.07
CA ARG A 77 -1.71 -15.27 -7.89
C ARG A 77 -1.89 -15.94 -9.25
N PHE A 78 -0.78 -16.44 -9.79
CA PHE A 78 -0.81 -17.17 -11.04
C PHE A 78 -1.66 -18.44 -10.93
N GLY A 79 -2.45 -18.74 -11.96
CA GLY A 79 -3.19 -20.00 -12.08
C GLY A 79 -4.48 -20.11 -11.26
N ILE A 80 -4.96 -19.04 -10.63
CA ILE A 80 -6.31 -19.02 -10.03
C ILE A 80 -7.37 -18.60 -11.05
N SER A 81 -8.60 -19.07 -10.88
CA SER A 81 -9.72 -18.66 -11.74
C SER A 81 -10.08 -17.19 -11.55
N THR A 82 -10.73 -16.59 -12.54
CA THR A 82 -11.24 -15.21 -12.46
C THR A 82 -12.12 -15.00 -11.24
N GLN A 83 -13.07 -15.91 -11.03
CA GLN A 83 -13.97 -15.87 -9.87
C GLN A 83 -13.20 -15.92 -8.54
N ALA A 84 -12.18 -16.77 -8.42
CA ALA A 84 -11.39 -16.86 -7.19
C ALA A 84 -10.59 -15.57 -6.91
N ALA A 85 -10.11 -14.89 -7.96
CA ALA A 85 -9.47 -13.58 -7.82
C ALA A 85 -10.47 -12.52 -7.35
N ASP A 86 -11.65 -12.48 -7.96
CA ASP A 86 -12.72 -11.54 -7.61
C ASP A 86 -13.23 -11.76 -6.18
N ASP A 87 -13.38 -13.01 -5.75
CA ASP A 87 -13.73 -13.38 -4.38
C ASP A 87 -12.67 -12.92 -3.37
N GLU A 88 -11.38 -13.00 -3.73
CA GLU A 88 -10.29 -12.51 -2.89
C GLU A 88 -10.33 -10.98 -2.75
N VAL A 89 -10.61 -10.27 -3.85
CA VAL A 89 -10.80 -8.80 -3.84
C VAL A 89 -12.01 -8.43 -2.99
N ALA A 90 -13.14 -9.12 -3.15
CA ALA A 90 -14.35 -8.89 -2.37
C ALA A 90 -14.13 -9.15 -0.87
N LEU A 91 -13.42 -10.22 -0.51
CA LEU A 91 -13.06 -10.52 0.88
C LEU A 91 -12.14 -9.44 1.46
N SER A 92 -11.09 -9.08 0.72
CA SER A 92 -10.14 -8.02 1.08
C SER A 92 -10.87 -6.72 1.37
N HIS A 93 -11.70 -6.27 0.42
CA HIS A 93 -12.41 -5.02 0.51
C HIS A 93 -13.38 -5.01 1.70
N ARG A 94 -14.19 -6.07 1.87
CA ARG A 94 -15.13 -6.19 2.99
C ARG A 94 -14.43 -6.09 4.35
N PHE A 95 -13.35 -6.83 4.53
CA PHE A 95 -12.57 -6.78 5.77
C PHE A 95 -12.06 -5.36 6.06
N MET A 96 -11.54 -4.65 5.06
CA MET A 96 -11.04 -3.29 5.23
C MET A 96 -12.16 -2.27 5.48
N THR A 97 -13.31 -2.41 4.82
CA THR A 97 -14.50 -1.60 5.08
C THR A 97 -15.04 -1.81 6.49
N GLU A 98 -15.08 -3.05 6.99
CA GLU A 98 -15.49 -3.35 8.36
C GLU A 98 -14.54 -2.75 9.38
N LEU A 99 -13.23 -2.81 9.13
CA LEU A 99 -12.22 -2.18 9.98
C LEU A 99 -12.38 -0.65 9.99
N ALA A 100 -12.62 -0.05 8.83
CA ALA A 100 -12.88 1.38 8.70
C ALA A 100 -14.14 1.82 9.44
N ARG A 101 -15.22 1.03 9.35
CA ARG A 101 -16.47 1.30 10.06
C ARG A 101 -16.32 1.23 11.57
N ARG A 102 -15.47 0.33 12.08
CA ARG A 102 -15.23 0.17 13.52
C ARG A 102 -14.36 1.29 14.10
N TYR A 103 -13.44 1.83 13.30
CA TYR A 103 -12.49 2.86 13.72
C TYR A 103 -12.49 4.06 12.75
N PRO A 104 -13.62 4.77 12.59
CA PRO A 104 -13.80 5.76 11.52
C PRO A 104 -12.82 6.94 11.59
N ASP A 105 -12.38 7.32 12.79
CA ASP A 105 -11.43 8.43 12.96
C ASP A 105 -9.98 8.03 12.71
N LYS A 106 -9.66 6.73 12.79
CA LYS A 106 -8.30 6.20 12.71
C LYS A 106 -8.01 5.50 11.40
N VAL A 107 -9.01 4.98 10.69
CA VAL A 107 -8.81 4.15 9.50
C VAL A 107 -9.29 4.88 8.27
N ARG A 108 -8.44 4.98 7.25
CA ARG A 108 -8.77 5.59 5.96
C ARG A 108 -8.51 4.61 4.82
N LEU A 109 -9.53 4.41 3.99
CA LEU A 109 -9.42 3.63 2.77
C LEU A 109 -9.15 4.55 1.59
N HIS A 110 -8.18 4.16 0.77
CA HIS A 110 -7.76 4.85 -0.45
C HIS A 110 -7.93 3.87 -1.61
N PRO A 111 -8.90 4.07 -2.50
CA PRO A 111 -9.08 3.19 -3.66
C PRO A 111 -7.82 3.11 -4.54
N ALA A 112 -7.41 1.90 -4.92
CA ALA A 112 -6.30 1.73 -5.84
C ALA A 112 -6.70 2.21 -7.25
N ARG A 113 -6.16 3.37 -7.66
CA ARG A 113 -6.42 3.98 -8.98
C ARG A 113 -5.26 3.80 -9.98
N ARG A 114 -4.12 3.28 -9.53
CA ARG A 114 -2.93 3.04 -10.34
C ARG A 114 -2.38 1.66 -10.03
N LEU A 115 -1.72 1.06 -11.02
CA LEU A 115 -0.99 -0.19 -10.85
C LEU A 115 0.05 -0.05 -9.72
N PRO A 116 -0.05 -0.84 -8.64
CA PRO A 116 0.99 -0.86 -7.61
C PRO A 116 2.28 -1.44 -8.18
N CYS A 117 3.40 -0.73 -8.06
CA CYS A 117 4.68 -1.22 -8.58
C CYS A 117 5.30 -2.31 -7.68
N LEU A 118 5.00 -2.26 -6.38
CA LEU A 118 5.50 -3.19 -5.38
C LEU A 118 4.60 -3.19 -4.14
N PRO A 119 4.55 -4.29 -3.38
CA PRO A 119 3.87 -4.28 -2.10
C PRO A 119 4.73 -3.55 -1.06
N VAL A 120 4.13 -2.60 -0.33
CA VAL A 120 4.79 -1.87 0.76
C VAL A 120 3.90 -1.91 2.02
N ILE A 121 4.53 -2.16 3.17
CA ILE A 121 3.92 -2.05 4.49
C ILE A 121 4.79 -1.12 5.31
N ILE A 122 4.21 -0.06 5.86
CA ILE A 122 4.89 0.86 6.76
C ILE A 122 4.23 0.73 8.14
N ALA A 123 5.03 0.50 9.17
CA ALA A 123 4.60 0.47 10.56
C ALA A 123 5.55 1.34 11.38
N ASP A 124 5.09 2.53 11.74
CA ASP A 124 5.92 3.63 12.29
C ASP A 124 7.15 3.89 11.39
N ASP A 125 8.36 3.65 11.90
CA ASP A 125 9.64 3.85 11.18
C ASP A 125 10.13 2.59 10.47
N VAL A 126 9.37 1.48 10.52
CA VAL A 126 9.71 0.24 9.84
C VAL A 126 9.01 0.20 8.48
N ILE A 127 9.80 0.02 7.43
CA ILE A 127 9.30 -0.14 6.05
C ILE A 127 9.62 -1.56 5.60
N ILE A 128 8.58 -2.30 5.24
CA ILE A 128 8.66 -3.60 4.59
C ILE A 128 8.26 -3.43 3.13
N PHE A 129 9.01 -4.06 2.24
CA PHE A 129 8.72 -4.04 0.81
C PHE A 129 9.04 -5.39 0.18
N GLY A 130 8.28 -5.75 -0.85
CA GLY A 130 8.47 -6.98 -1.60
C GLY A 130 8.51 -6.72 -3.09
N GLN A 131 8.20 -7.74 -3.87
CA GLN A 131 8.13 -7.66 -5.32
C GLN A 131 6.88 -8.37 -5.82
N TYR A 132 6.26 -7.81 -6.85
CA TYR A 132 5.36 -8.54 -7.73
C TYR A 132 6.19 -9.14 -8.86
N ALA A 133 5.82 -10.33 -9.32
CA ALA A 133 6.53 -11.01 -10.40
C ALA A 133 5.55 -11.85 -11.22
N HIS A 134 5.78 -11.94 -12.53
CA HIS A 134 5.11 -12.92 -13.40
C HIS A 134 5.72 -14.31 -13.17
N ALA A 135 5.47 -14.87 -11.98
CA ALA A 135 6.01 -16.16 -11.56
C ALA A 135 4.88 -17.06 -11.05
N GLY A 136 5.06 -18.38 -11.18
CA GLY A 136 4.13 -19.36 -10.59
C GLY A 136 4.15 -19.38 -9.06
N VAL A 137 5.15 -18.76 -8.44
CA VAL A 137 5.29 -18.61 -6.99
C VAL A 137 4.65 -17.30 -6.56
N HIS A 138 3.78 -17.34 -5.56
CA HIS A 138 3.00 -16.17 -5.14
C HIS A 138 3.86 -15.12 -4.43
N ALA A 139 3.48 -13.84 -4.53
CA ALA A 139 4.22 -12.72 -3.95
C ALA A 139 4.64 -12.90 -2.47
N PRO A 140 3.81 -13.47 -1.55
CA PRO A 140 4.22 -13.70 -0.17
C PRO A 140 5.41 -14.63 0.02
N GLN A 141 5.77 -15.45 -0.97
CA GLN A 141 6.87 -16.43 -0.92
C GLN A 141 8.18 -15.88 -1.51
N GLY A 142 8.15 -14.71 -2.16
CA GLY A 142 9.32 -14.08 -2.76
C GLY A 142 10.33 -13.50 -1.76
N PHE A 143 11.28 -12.70 -2.25
CA PHE A 143 12.16 -11.93 -1.39
C PHE A 143 11.44 -10.70 -0.82
N TRP A 144 11.66 -10.46 0.46
CA TRP A 144 11.12 -9.30 1.19
C TRP A 144 12.24 -8.57 1.92
N GLY A 145 12.24 -7.25 1.78
CA GLY A 145 13.14 -6.32 2.46
C GLY A 145 12.46 -5.67 3.65
N MET A 146 13.24 -5.37 4.69
CA MET A 146 12.85 -4.55 5.84
C MET A 146 13.97 -3.55 6.16
N ILE A 147 13.60 -2.28 6.23
CA ILE A 147 14.49 -1.18 6.61
C ILE A 147 13.85 -0.36 7.73
N ARG A 148 14.68 0.47 8.38
CA ARG A 148 14.23 1.54 9.27
C ARG A 148 14.58 2.87 8.64
N ALA A 149 13.64 3.81 8.69
CA ALA A 149 13.84 5.17 8.20
C ALA A 149 12.91 6.14 8.96
N ASP A 150 13.26 7.41 9.02
CA ASP A 150 12.40 8.46 9.58
C ASP A 150 11.20 8.73 8.66
N VAL A 151 10.18 7.89 8.77
CA VAL A 151 8.97 7.95 7.93
C VAL A 151 8.24 9.30 8.03
N PRO A 152 8.10 9.96 9.21
CA PRO A 152 7.56 11.31 9.28
C PRO A 152 8.27 12.32 8.39
N THR A 153 9.60 12.34 8.43
CA THR A 153 10.42 13.23 7.58
C THR A 153 10.23 12.87 6.10
N LEU A 154 10.25 11.58 5.75
CA LEU A 154 10.00 11.14 4.37
C LEU A 154 8.59 11.56 3.87
N LEU A 155 7.55 11.46 4.70
CA LEU A 155 6.19 11.93 4.40
C LEU A 155 6.08 13.46 4.33
N GLN A 156 6.99 14.20 4.97
CA GLN A 156 7.11 15.64 4.75
C GLN A 156 7.70 15.92 3.37
N TRP A 157 8.72 15.17 2.95
CA TRP A 157 9.31 15.31 1.63
C TRP A 157 8.32 14.97 0.51
N THR A 158 7.40 14.02 0.71
CA THR A 158 6.38 13.71 -0.30
C THR A 158 5.43 14.89 -0.51
N ARG A 159 5.14 15.66 0.55
CA ARG A 159 4.34 16.90 0.48
C ARG A 159 5.10 18.03 -0.20
N ALA A 160 6.40 18.13 0.01
CA ALA A 160 7.28 19.08 -0.66
C ALA A 160 7.61 18.69 -2.13
N GLY A 161 7.31 17.44 -2.52
CA GLY A 161 7.50 16.91 -3.86
C GLY A 161 8.90 16.36 -4.16
N LYS A 162 9.89 16.55 -3.28
CA LYS A 162 11.27 16.06 -3.46
C LYS A 162 12.04 15.95 -2.13
N PRO A 163 13.06 15.08 -2.05
CA PRO A 163 14.02 15.08 -0.94
C PRO A 163 14.93 16.33 -0.99
N PRO A 164 15.53 16.73 0.15
CA PRO A 164 16.59 17.74 0.22
C PRO A 164 17.79 17.42 -0.69
N PRO A 165 18.55 18.43 -1.19
CA PRO A 165 19.70 18.22 -2.08
C PRO A 165 20.85 17.41 -1.47
N HIS A 166 20.95 17.34 -0.14
CA HIS A 166 22.03 16.68 0.59
C HIS A 166 21.60 15.37 1.26
N SER A 167 20.46 14.81 0.85
CA SER A 167 20.01 13.51 1.36
C SER A 167 20.95 12.39 0.93
N GLY A 168 21.18 11.44 1.85
CA GLY A 168 21.98 10.25 1.56
C GLY A 168 21.24 9.25 0.66
N ASP A 169 22.00 8.35 0.05
CA ASP A 169 21.46 7.34 -0.88
C ASP A 169 20.39 6.45 -0.23
N GLU A 170 20.58 6.05 1.03
CA GLU A 170 19.60 5.25 1.78
C GLU A 170 18.30 6.01 2.03
N GLU A 171 18.37 7.31 2.30
CA GLU A 171 17.20 8.16 2.52
C GLU A 171 16.42 8.35 1.22
N ILE A 172 17.13 8.54 0.10
CA ILE A 172 16.52 8.62 -1.23
C ILE A 172 15.84 7.30 -1.59
N ALA A 173 16.48 6.17 -1.31
CA ALA A 173 15.89 4.86 -1.54
C ALA A 173 14.62 4.64 -0.68
N ALA A 174 14.67 4.97 0.61
CA ALA A 174 13.51 4.88 1.50
C ALA A 174 12.39 5.86 1.08
N PHE A 175 12.76 7.07 0.65
CA PHE A 175 11.84 8.07 0.13
C PHE A 175 11.02 7.53 -1.04
N ARG A 176 11.64 6.79 -1.98
CA ARG A 176 10.92 6.20 -3.11
C ARG A 176 9.78 5.26 -2.66
N LEU A 177 10.01 4.46 -1.62
CA LEU A 177 9.01 3.55 -1.06
C LEU A 177 7.84 4.32 -0.39
N VAL A 178 8.18 5.35 0.40
CA VAL A 178 7.18 6.20 1.06
C VAL A 178 6.40 7.03 0.04
N ASN A 179 7.06 7.54 -0.99
CA ASN A 179 6.47 8.35 -2.04
C ASN A 179 5.52 7.54 -2.94
N GLU A 180 5.82 6.27 -3.21
CA GLU A 180 4.88 5.35 -3.88
C GLU A 180 3.55 5.29 -3.11
N CYS A 181 3.61 5.03 -1.80
CA CYS A 181 2.43 5.01 -0.95
C CYS A 181 1.69 6.35 -0.94
N ALA A 182 2.43 7.46 -0.79
CA ALA A 182 1.85 8.80 -0.77
C ALA A 182 1.14 9.15 -2.08
N ARG A 183 1.74 8.81 -3.23
CA ARG A 183 1.15 9.05 -4.56
C ARG A 183 -0.10 8.20 -4.77
N ALA A 184 -0.10 6.94 -4.32
CA ALA A 184 -1.26 6.07 -4.37
C ALA A 184 -2.43 6.63 -3.53
N MET A 185 -2.16 7.15 -2.33
CA MET A 185 -3.18 7.82 -1.49
C MET A 185 -3.69 9.13 -2.09
N CYS A 186 -2.83 9.93 -2.74
CA CYS A 186 -3.21 11.22 -3.33
C CYS A 186 -4.03 11.07 -4.62
N ALA A 187 -3.77 10.05 -5.45
CA ALA A 187 -4.52 9.81 -6.70
C ALA A 187 -6.03 9.66 -6.46
N CYS A 188 -6.43 9.26 -5.25
CA CYS A 188 -7.83 9.17 -4.83
C CYS A 188 -8.51 10.54 -4.68
N ARG A 189 -7.76 11.60 -4.36
CA ARG A 189 -8.30 12.95 -4.08
C ARG A 189 -8.60 13.74 -5.35
N ALA A 190 -7.89 13.47 -6.44
CA ALA A 190 -8.03 14.18 -7.71
C ALA A 190 -9.31 13.82 -8.49
N LEU A 191 -10.04 12.77 -8.07
CA LEU A 191 -11.28 12.31 -8.69
C LEU A 191 -12.54 12.69 -7.90
N SER A 192 -12.44 13.65 -6.98
CA SER A 192 -13.66 14.29 -6.45
C SER A 192 -14.35 15.03 -7.61
N PRO A 193 -15.63 14.76 -7.92
CA PRO A 193 -16.32 15.39 -9.06
C PRO A 193 -16.43 16.92 -8.95
N PHE A 194 -16.06 17.49 -7.80
CA PHE A 194 -16.10 18.93 -7.55
C PHE A 194 -14.79 19.68 -7.86
N THR A 195 -13.74 19.04 -8.38
CA THR A 195 -12.45 19.73 -8.61
C THR A 195 -11.80 19.40 -9.96
N ALA A 196 -12.61 19.13 -10.97
CA ALA A 196 -12.15 18.97 -12.36
C ALA A 196 -12.04 20.33 -13.10
N GLN A 197 -11.39 21.33 -12.49
CA GLN A 197 -11.15 22.63 -13.17
C GLN A 197 -9.70 23.12 -13.14
N HIS A 198 -8.75 22.38 -12.56
CA HIS A 198 -7.33 22.71 -12.72
C HIS A 198 -6.49 21.44 -12.81
N LEU A 199 -6.57 20.76 -13.95
CA LEU A 199 -5.50 19.85 -14.37
C LEU A 199 -4.53 20.65 -15.22
N ASP A 200 -3.32 20.82 -14.70
CA ASP A 200 -2.15 21.44 -15.31
C ASP A 200 -1.83 20.70 -16.63
N HIS A 201 -1.83 21.43 -17.75
CA HIS A 201 -1.66 20.90 -19.11
C HIS A 201 -0.24 20.38 -19.45
N ARG A 202 0.58 20.06 -18.45
CA ARG A 202 1.99 19.70 -18.64
C ARG A 202 2.28 18.21 -18.84
N ASP A 203 1.27 17.34 -18.82
CA ASP A 203 1.46 15.88 -18.91
C ASP A 203 1.20 15.25 -20.29
N PHE A 204 1.10 16.04 -21.38
CA PHE A 204 1.10 15.48 -22.73
C PHE A 204 2.46 15.69 -23.41
N PRO A 205 3.23 14.63 -23.71
CA PRO A 205 4.35 14.77 -24.63
C PRO A 205 3.79 15.13 -26.01
N ALA A 206 4.37 16.15 -26.63
CA ALA A 206 4.00 16.60 -27.96
C ALA A 206 4.09 15.43 -28.95
N SER A 207 2.96 15.05 -29.54
CA SER A 207 2.93 14.21 -30.72
C SER A 207 3.53 15.02 -31.88
N ASN A 208 4.75 14.67 -32.30
CA ASN A 208 5.32 15.19 -33.54
C ASN A 208 4.57 14.56 -34.73
N PRO A 209 4.07 15.35 -35.69
CA PRO A 209 3.54 14.83 -36.93
C PRO A 209 4.68 14.49 -37.90
N THR A 210 4.58 13.33 -38.55
CA THR A 210 5.17 13.04 -39.87
C THR A 210 4.07 13.09 -40.91
#